data_AF-A0A1V2JJH6-F1
#
_entry.id   AF-A0A1V2JJH6-F1
#
_cell.length_a   1.000
_cell.length_b   1.000
_cell.length_c   1.000
_cell.angle_alpha   90.00
_cell.angle_beta   90.00
_cell.angle_gamma   90.00
#
_symmetry.space_group_name_H-M   'P 1'
#
loop_
_entity.id
_entity.type
_entity.pdbx_description
1 polymer ?
#
loop_
_entity_poly.entity_id
_entity_poly.type
_entity_poly.pdbx_seq_one_letter_code
_entity_poly.pdbx_strand_id
1 'polypeptide(L)'
;MGEQAFLIVHPHFPPYLSAHPTLNTPVLTKRVMDFHRAQGLTPITVYPESIKGNPMRAPFIVRYVLNYAGLLGGDALFPEAEYCISYSAAIAATVPNSKQTLFIPASDPNFFKPPAPGAKRQGGCFYAGKYKNYHGGKTFAVTDGLVEIVRDRDDEQTPEQIRDLFQQSERFYCYENSALAIEAMLCGCPVVFLPNEHFTELIGKGEHGTEGYVWGDNDAAGFERAQNTVGLARERYLSLYGLAEDVLADFVAQTQVLAQATAYDVPMSDAYVEKITRFSRYFGVIKMIYLMIRDRGIGYTAGLILARVKTGRTRLSDA
;
A
#
# COMPACT_ATOMS: atom_id res chain seq x y z
N MET A 1 17.36 9.14 8.48
CA MET A 1 16.29 10.15 8.64
C MET A 1 15.00 9.37 8.80
N GLY A 2 14.14 9.72 9.76
CA GLY A 2 12.88 9.00 9.94
C GLY A 2 12.10 9.55 11.12
N GLU A 3 10.84 9.87 10.87
CA GLU A 3 9.88 10.27 11.91
C GLU A 3 9.25 9.03 12.56
N GLN A 4 8.69 9.19 13.75
CA GLN A 4 7.94 8.13 14.41
C GLN A 4 6.58 7.95 13.73
N ALA A 5 6.43 6.88 12.95
CA ALA A 5 5.19 6.52 12.27
C ALA A 5 4.64 5.21 12.83
N PHE A 6 3.31 5.13 12.97
CA PHE A 6 2.62 3.96 13.52
C PHE A 6 1.43 3.55 12.65
N LEU A 7 1.24 2.25 12.45
CA LEU A 7 0.12 1.70 11.69
C LEU A 7 -1.10 1.48 12.61
N ILE A 8 -2.29 1.84 12.15
CA ILE A 8 -3.56 1.45 12.79
C ILE A 8 -4.10 0.25 12.02
N VAL A 9 -4.33 -0.86 12.73
CA VAL A 9 -4.84 -2.11 12.13
C VAL A 9 -6.23 -2.40 12.69
N HIS A 10 -7.25 -2.30 11.83
CA HIS A 10 -8.65 -2.54 12.18
C HIS A 10 -9.38 -3.33 11.07
N PRO A 11 -10.27 -4.31 11.40
CA PRO A 11 -10.55 -4.83 12.72
C PRO A 11 -9.33 -5.59 13.27
N HIS A 12 -9.15 -5.57 14.59
CA HIS A 12 -7.94 -6.05 15.27
C HIS A 12 -7.66 -7.54 14.98
N PHE A 13 -6.87 -7.83 13.96
CA PHE A 13 -6.08 -9.06 13.91
C PHE A 13 -4.95 -8.92 14.93
N PRO A 14 -4.42 -10.01 15.51
CA PRO A 14 -3.36 -9.91 16.51
C PRO A 14 -2.25 -8.99 15.98
N PRO A 15 -1.99 -7.82 16.60
CA PRO A 15 -1.20 -6.77 15.95
C PRO A 15 0.22 -7.18 15.53
N TYR A 16 0.78 -8.19 16.19
CA TYR A 16 2.07 -8.78 15.87
C TYR A 16 2.08 -9.65 14.60
N LEU A 17 0.91 -10.01 14.05
CA LEU A 17 0.76 -10.66 12.75
C LEU A 17 0.41 -9.68 11.63
N SER A 18 0.07 -8.44 11.98
CA SER A 18 -0.43 -7.43 11.04
C SER A 18 0.68 -6.63 10.35
N ALA A 19 1.91 -6.73 10.84
CA ALA A 19 3.09 -6.09 10.26
C ALA A 19 4.03 -7.16 9.72
N HIS A 20 4.57 -6.94 8.51
CA HIS A 20 5.58 -7.83 7.96
C HIS A 20 6.87 -7.73 8.79
N PRO A 21 7.49 -8.84 9.22
CA PRO A 21 8.60 -8.82 10.20
C PRO A 21 9.87 -8.13 9.69
N THR A 22 10.01 -7.92 8.38
CA THR A 22 11.13 -7.21 7.77
C THR A 22 10.90 -5.71 7.63
N LEU A 23 9.67 -5.22 7.90
CA LEU A 23 9.33 -3.80 7.80
C LEU A 23 9.34 -3.15 9.19
N ASN A 24 9.84 -1.93 9.27
CA ASN A 24 9.75 -1.11 10.47
C ASN A 24 8.38 -0.42 10.54
N THR A 25 7.31 -1.19 10.76
CA THR A 25 5.92 -0.72 10.80
C THR A 25 5.27 -0.99 12.15
N PRO A 26 5.69 -0.27 13.21
CA PRO A 26 5.13 -0.49 14.55
C PRO A 26 3.63 -0.16 14.58
N VAL A 27 2.84 -0.95 15.30
CA VAL A 27 1.40 -0.71 15.44
C VAL A 27 1.13 0.33 16.54
N LEU A 28 0.19 1.24 16.28
CA LEU A 28 -0.26 2.23 17.25
C LEU A 28 -1.05 1.55 18.38
N THR A 29 -0.65 1.81 19.62
CA THR A 29 -1.38 1.34 20.81
C THR A 29 -1.87 2.53 21.62
N LYS A 30 -2.89 2.33 22.46
CA LYS A 30 -3.36 3.39 23.35
C LYS A 30 -2.24 3.95 24.22
N ARG A 31 -1.32 3.11 24.70
CA ARG A 31 -0.16 3.55 25.50
C ARG A 31 0.71 4.54 24.73
N VAL A 32 0.99 4.25 23.46
CA VAL A 32 1.80 5.12 22.60
C VAL A 32 1.07 6.43 22.35
N MET A 33 -0.24 6.39 22.07
CA MET A 33 -1.05 7.61 21.93
C MET A 33 -1.03 8.48 23.19
N ASP A 34 -1.26 7.88 24.36
CA ASP A 34 -1.27 8.59 25.65
C ASP A 34 0.11 9.21 25.94
N PHE A 35 1.19 8.48 25.65
CA PHE A 35 2.56 8.97 25.80
C PHE A 35 2.85 10.21 24.95
N HIS A 36 2.54 10.17 23.64
CA HIS A 36 2.77 11.31 22.75
C HIS A 36 1.92 12.52 23.15
N ARG A 37 0.66 12.29 23.56
CA ARG A 37 -0.21 13.34 24.09
C ARG A 37 0.38 14.00 25.34
N ALA A 38 0.90 13.21 26.28
CA ALA A 38 1.54 13.74 27.49
C ALA A 38 2.81 14.56 27.20
N GLN A 39 3.45 14.34 26.05
CA GLN A 39 4.58 15.14 25.57
C GLN A 39 4.14 16.37 24.76
N GLY A 40 2.84 16.62 24.60
CA GLY A 40 2.33 17.74 23.81
C GLY A 40 2.54 17.59 22.30
N LEU A 41 2.73 16.35 21.81
CA LEU A 41 2.96 16.09 20.40
C LEU A 41 1.63 15.95 19.66
N THR A 42 1.38 16.84 18.70
CA THR A 42 0.20 16.78 17.83
C THR A 42 0.41 15.72 16.74
N PRO A 43 -0.46 14.69 16.66
CA PRO A 43 -0.31 13.61 15.69
C PRO A 43 -0.79 14.02 14.29
N ILE A 44 -0.02 13.61 13.27
CA ILE A 44 -0.44 13.64 11.87
C ILE A 44 -1.15 12.32 11.56
N THR A 45 -2.47 12.36 11.33
CA THR A 45 -3.25 11.15 11.03
C THR A 45 -3.52 11.07 9.54
N VAL A 46 -2.96 10.06 8.88
CA VAL A 46 -3.14 9.81 7.43
C VAL A 46 -4.27 8.81 7.22
N TYR A 47 -5.27 9.18 6.41
CA TYR A 47 -6.33 8.28 5.97
C TYR A 47 -6.35 8.14 4.45
N PRO A 48 -6.68 6.96 3.90
CA PRO A 48 -7.04 6.86 2.49
C PRO A 48 -8.41 7.52 2.23
N GLU A 49 -8.74 7.75 0.97
CA GLU A 49 -10.03 8.30 0.54
C GLU A 49 -11.23 7.43 0.91
N SER A 50 -11.04 6.12 1.00
CA SER A 50 -12.09 5.14 1.29
C SER A 50 -12.62 5.22 2.74
N ILE A 51 -11.92 5.94 3.63
CA ILE A 51 -12.33 6.14 5.03
C ILE A 51 -13.14 7.43 5.15
N LYS A 52 -14.39 7.32 5.63
CA LYS A 52 -15.28 8.46 5.82
C LYS A 52 -14.87 9.35 7.00
N GLY A 53 -14.72 10.64 6.75
CA GLY A 53 -14.49 11.68 7.74
C GLY A 53 -13.27 11.42 8.62
N ASN A 54 -13.41 11.70 9.92
CA ASN A 54 -12.34 11.62 10.91
C ASN A 54 -12.66 10.63 12.04
N PRO A 55 -12.57 9.31 11.79
CA PRO A 55 -12.94 8.30 12.78
C PRO A 55 -12.09 8.36 14.06
N MET A 56 -10.81 8.76 13.97
CA MET A 56 -9.95 8.93 15.13
C MET A 56 -10.17 10.24 15.88
N ARG A 57 -11.03 11.14 15.40
CA ARG A 57 -11.16 12.51 15.94
C ARG A 57 -9.78 13.19 16.06
N ALA A 58 -8.93 12.96 15.07
CA ALA A 58 -7.58 13.50 14.99
C ALA A 58 -7.60 15.04 14.88
N PRO A 59 -6.65 15.75 15.53
CA PRO A 59 -6.53 17.21 15.43
C PRO A 59 -6.00 17.66 14.07
N PHE A 60 -5.11 16.88 13.45
CA PHE A 60 -4.54 17.16 12.14
C PHE A 60 -4.70 15.94 11.22
N ILE A 61 -5.38 16.15 10.09
CA ILE A 61 -5.75 15.10 9.14
C ILE A 61 -5.00 15.32 7.84
N VAL A 62 -4.38 14.25 7.37
CA VAL A 62 -3.91 14.12 5.99
C VAL A 62 -4.83 13.14 5.27
N ARG A 63 -5.43 13.58 4.17
CA ARG A 63 -6.20 12.72 3.28
C ARG A 63 -5.32 12.31 2.11
N TYR A 64 -4.97 11.03 2.03
CA TYR A 64 -4.25 10.49 0.88
C TYR A 64 -5.24 9.88 -0.11
N VAL A 65 -5.49 10.59 -1.21
CA VAL A 65 -6.48 10.21 -2.22
C VAL A 65 -5.84 9.25 -3.23
N LEU A 66 -6.14 7.97 -3.10
CA LEU A 66 -5.55 6.88 -3.90
C LEU A 66 -6.34 6.55 -5.16
N ASN A 67 -7.60 6.99 -5.24
CA ASN A 67 -8.49 6.81 -6.40
C ASN A 67 -9.47 8.00 -6.52
N TYR A 68 -10.28 8.03 -7.58
CA TYR A 68 -11.33 9.02 -7.74
C TYR A 68 -12.29 8.98 -6.54
N ALA A 69 -12.48 10.14 -5.90
CA ALA A 69 -13.23 10.26 -4.65
C ALA A 69 -14.67 9.71 -4.78
N GLY A 70 -15.12 8.96 -3.78
CA GLY A 70 -16.43 8.33 -3.76
C GLY A 70 -16.59 7.06 -4.62
N LEU A 71 -15.63 6.73 -5.50
CA LEU A 71 -15.75 5.58 -6.39
C LEU A 71 -15.69 4.24 -5.64
N LEU A 72 -14.77 4.10 -4.69
CA LEU A 72 -14.55 2.88 -3.90
C LEU A 72 -15.06 3.00 -2.46
N GLY A 73 -16.00 3.92 -2.23
CA GLY A 73 -16.50 4.29 -0.90
C GLY A 73 -15.88 5.58 -0.40
N GLY A 74 -15.93 5.79 0.93
CA GLY A 74 -15.45 7.02 1.53
C GLY A 74 -16.31 8.26 1.22
N ASP A 75 -15.67 9.42 1.26
CA ASP A 75 -16.28 10.70 0.93
C ASP A 75 -15.97 11.10 -0.52
N ALA A 76 -16.90 11.82 -1.16
CA ALA A 76 -16.71 12.34 -2.51
C ALA A 76 -16.02 13.72 -2.52
N LEU A 77 -16.05 14.43 -1.38
CA LEU A 77 -15.46 15.74 -1.18
C LEU A 77 -14.78 15.78 0.19
N PHE A 78 -13.64 16.44 0.27
CA PHE A 78 -12.87 16.57 1.51
C PHE A 78 -12.92 18.03 2.01
N PRO A 79 -13.06 18.26 3.32
CA PRO A 79 -13.03 19.61 3.89
C PRO A 79 -11.73 20.35 3.57
N GLU A 80 -11.80 21.67 3.38
CA GLU A 80 -10.60 22.51 3.16
C GLU A 80 -9.60 22.46 4.32
N ALA A 81 -10.08 22.13 5.52
CA ALA A 81 -9.25 21.96 6.71
C ALA A 81 -8.41 20.67 6.68
N GLU A 82 -8.73 19.68 5.84
CA GLU A 82 -7.90 18.48 5.68
C GLU A 82 -6.73 18.75 4.72
N TYR A 83 -5.53 18.31 5.09
CA TYR A 83 -4.37 18.36 4.21
C TYR A 83 -4.46 17.22 3.18
N CYS A 84 -4.98 17.52 1.99
CA CYS A 84 -5.17 16.51 0.95
C CYS A 84 -3.92 16.35 0.10
N ILE A 85 -3.53 15.11 -0.17
CA ILE A 85 -2.49 14.72 -1.14
C ILE A 85 -3.07 13.65 -2.06
N SER A 86 -2.62 13.61 -3.31
CA SER A 86 -3.15 12.67 -4.31
C SER A 86 -2.09 11.68 -4.76
N TYR A 87 -2.50 10.45 -5.09
CA TYR A 87 -1.60 9.41 -5.57
C TYR A 87 -1.02 9.73 -6.96
N SER A 88 -1.83 10.28 -7.85
CA SER A 88 -1.40 10.65 -9.20
C SER A 88 -1.86 12.05 -9.60
N ALA A 89 -1.27 12.61 -10.64
CA ALA A 89 -1.66 13.89 -11.23
C ALA A 89 -3.10 13.85 -11.78
N ALA A 90 -3.54 12.71 -12.31
CA ALA A 90 -4.92 12.55 -12.79
C ALA A 90 -5.94 12.67 -11.65
N ILE A 91 -5.65 12.03 -10.51
CA ILE A 91 -6.49 12.16 -9.31
C ILE A 91 -6.41 13.59 -8.77
N ALA A 92 -5.20 14.18 -8.69
CA ALA A 92 -5.01 15.53 -8.20
C ALA A 92 -5.86 16.57 -8.96
N ALA A 93 -6.01 16.41 -10.28
CA ALA A 93 -6.85 17.27 -11.11
C ALA A 93 -8.34 17.24 -10.72
N THR A 94 -8.79 16.19 -10.04
CA THR A 94 -10.17 16.03 -9.55
C THR A 94 -10.35 16.42 -8.08
N VAL A 95 -9.27 16.75 -7.36
CA VAL A 95 -9.28 17.07 -5.92
C VAL A 95 -8.84 18.52 -5.73
N PRO A 96 -9.80 19.47 -5.62
CA PRO A 96 -9.49 20.92 -5.63
C PRO A 96 -8.50 21.39 -4.55
N ASN A 97 -8.46 20.71 -3.41
CA ASN A 97 -7.61 21.05 -2.28
C ASN A 97 -6.33 20.16 -2.18
N SER A 98 -6.01 19.39 -3.22
CA SER A 98 -4.78 18.59 -3.26
C SER A 98 -3.54 19.49 -3.23
N LYS A 99 -2.66 19.26 -2.25
CA LYS A 99 -1.45 20.07 -2.01
C LYS A 99 -0.25 19.58 -2.83
N GLN A 100 -0.20 18.29 -3.12
CA GLN A 100 0.88 17.65 -3.85
C GLN A 100 0.44 16.28 -4.37
N THR A 101 1.16 15.80 -5.38
CA THR A 101 1.05 14.42 -5.87
C THR A 101 2.18 13.60 -5.28
N LEU A 102 1.86 12.60 -4.47
CA LEU A 102 2.79 11.62 -3.93
C LEU A 102 2.49 10.27 -4.58
N PHE A 103 3.24 9.93 -5.61
CA PHE A 103 3.13 8.63 -6.28
C PHE A 103 4.11 7.65 -5.63
N ILE A 104 3.59 6.60 -4.97
CA ILE A 104 4.41 5.56 -4.35
C ILE A 104 4.34 4.29 -5.21
N PRO A 105 5.45 3.85 -5.83
CA PRO A 105 5.48 2.59 -6.56
C PRO A 105 5.06 1.39 -5.69
N ALA A 106 3.98 0.71 -6.08
CA ALA A 106 3.39 -0.38 -5.29
C ALA A 106 3.79 -1.81 -5.72
N SER A 107 4.26 -2.00 -6.95
CA SER A 107 4.68 -3.30 -7.49
C SER A 107 6.17 -3.52 -7.24
N ASP A 108 6.55 -4.68 -6.71
CA ASP A 108 7.95 -5.00 -6.43
C ASP A 108 8.75 -5.26 -7.72
N PRO A 109 9.69 -4.38 -8.11
CA PRO A 109 10.45 -4.53 -9.34
C PRO A 109 11.55 -5.59 -9.25
N ASN A 110 11.88 -6.09 -8.05
CA ASN A 110 12.81 -7.20 -7.87
C ASN A 110 12.11 -8.54 -8.07
N PHE A 111 10.82 -8.61 -7.75
CA PHE A 111 9.98 -9.78 -7.96
C PHE A 111 9.47 -9.84 -9.42
N PHE A 112 8.78 -8.78 -9.87
CA PHE A 112 8.35 -8.64 -11.26
C PHE A 112 9.51 -8.08 -12.08
N LYS A 113 10.19 -8.98 -12.79
CA LYS A 113 11.42 -8.68 -13.52
C LYS A 113 11.41 -9.32 -14.90
N PRO A 114 12.19 -8.79 -15.86
CA PRO A 114 12.31 -9.38 -17.17
C PRO A 114 12.76 -10.85 -17.09
N PRO A 115 12.38 -11.70 -18.04
CA PRO A 115 12.91 -13.04 -18.14
C PRO A 115 14.40 -13.01 -18.46
N ALA A 116 15.04 -14.17 -18.39
CA ALA A 116 16.42 -14.32 -18.85
C ALA A 116 16.56 -13.85 -20.32
N PRO A 117 17.69 -13.22 -20.69
CA PRO A 117 17.93 -12.81 -22.08
C PRO A 117 17.73 -13.97 -23.06
N GLY A 118 17.03 -13.71 -24.17
CA GLY A 118 16.72 -14.72 -25.19
C GLY A 118 15.55 -15.66 -24.86
N ALA A 119 14.85 -15.47 -23.74
CA ALA A 119 13.61 -16.18 -23.47
C ALA A 119 12.59 -15.93 -24.60
N LYS A 120 12.03 -17.02 -25.13
CA LYS A 120 10.98 -16.95 -26.14
C LYS A 120 9.65 -16.62 -25.48
N ARG A 121 8.92 -15.71 -26.11
CA ARG A 121 7.54 -15.36 -25.75
C ARG A 121 6.60 -15.91 -26.81
N GLN A 122 5.39 -16.30 -26.41
CA GLN A 122 4.35 -16.73 -27.33
C GLN A 122 2.97 -16.42 -26.74
N GLY A 123 2.03 -16.01 -27.61
CA GLY A 123 0.65 -15.80 -27.22
C GLY A 123 0.46 -14.61 -26.27
N GLY A 124 -0.56 -14.69 -25.41
CA GLY A 124 -0.86 -13.64 -24.46
C GLY A 124 -1.76 -14.09 -23.33
N CYS A 125 -1.91 -13.20 -22.36
CA CYS A 125 -2.86 -13.33 -21.26
C CYS A 125 -3.68 -12.04 -21.14
N PHE A 126 -4.76 -12.09 -20.37
CA PHE A 126 -5.60 -10.91 -20.15
C PHE A 126 -6.14 -10.82 -18.72
N TYR A 127 -6.56 -9.63 -18.33
CA TYR A 127 -7.24 -9.39 -17.05
C TYR A 127 -8.48 -8.54 -17.26
N ALA A 128 -9.63 -9.06 -16.80
CA ALA A 128 -10.95 -8.43 -16.92
C ALA A 128 -11.80 -8.60 -15.65
N GLY A 129 -11.16 -8.60 -14.47
CA GLY A 129 -11.81 -8.93 -13.19
C GLY A 129 -13.01 -8.05 -12.88
N LYS A 130 -12.84 -6.73 -12.77
CA LYS A 130 -13.96 -5.80 -12.49
C LYS A 130 -14.90 -5.69 -13.67
N TYR A 131 -14.33 -5.62 -14.88
CA TYR A 131 -15.12 -5.50 -16.09
C TYR A 131 -16.15 -6.63 -16.22
N LYS A 132 -15.76 -7.89 -16.00
CA LYS A 132 -16.69 -9.03 -16.02
C LYS A 132 -17.53 -9.14 -14.75
N ASN A 133 -16.88 -9.14 -13.58
CA ASN A 133 -17.53 -9.58 -12.34
C ASN A 133 -18.35 -8.49 -11.65
N TYR A 134 -18.02 -7.21 -11.86
CA TYR A 134 -18.73 -6.08 -11.24
C TYR A 134 -19.61 -5.34 -12.24
N HIS A 135 -19.15 -5.21 -13.48
CA HIS A 135 -19.88 -4.49 -14.53
C HIS A 135 -20.69 -5.40 -15.46
N GLY A 136 -20.54 -6.73 -15.37
CA GLY A 136 -21.24 -7.67 -16.25
C GLY A 136 -20.78 -7.61 -17.72
N GLY A 137 -19.61 -7.03 -17.97
CA GLY A 137 -19.03 -6.86 -19.30
C GLY A 137 -18.68 -8.19 -19.96
N LYS A 138 -18.76 -8.22 -21.28
CA LYS A 138 -18.31 -9.35 -22.11
C LYS A 138 -16.96 -9.02 -22.70
N THR A 139 -16.00 -9.93 -22.57
CA THR A 139 -14.66 -9.77 -23.15
C THR A 139 -14.74 -9.62 -24.67
N PHE A 140 -13.72 -8.98 -25.22
CA PHE A 140 -13.61 -8.71 -26.64
C PHE A 140 -12.98 -9.90 -27.34
N ALA A 141 -13.31 -10.09 -28.61
CA ALA A 141 -12.83 -11.22 -29.42
C ALA A 141 -11.30 -11.34 -29.47
N VAL A 142 -10.58 -10.23 -29.31
CA VAL A 142 -9.10 -10.21 -29.26
C VAL A 142 -8.52 -11.04 -28.10
N THR A 143 -9.33 -11.34 -27.09
CA THR A 143 -8.93 -12.15 -25.92
C THR A 143 -9.49 -13.57 -25.94
N ASP A 144 -10.20 -13.97 -26.98
CA ASP A 144 -10.77 -15.31 -27.09
C ASP A 144 -9.67 -16.37 -27.10
N GLY A 145 -9.81 -17.38 -26.24
CA GLY A 145 -8.85 -18.47 -26.10
C GLY A 145 -7.54 -18.12 -25.39
N LEU A 146 -7.36 -16.88 -24.94
CA LEU A 146 -6.21 -16.49 -24.11
C LEU A 146 -6.41 -16.90 -22.64
N VAL A 147 -5.31 -16.99 -21.89
CA VAL A 147 -5.35 -17.25 -20.45
C VAL A 147 -5.82 -16.00 -19.72
N GLU A 148 -6.88 -16.13 -18.92
CA GLU A 148 -7.34 -15.08 -18.00
C GLU A 148 -6.54 -15.13 -16.69
N ILE A 149 -6.03 -13.99 -16.26
CA ILE A 149 -5.56 -13.79 -14.89
C ILE A 149 -6.80 -13.57 -14.02
N VAL A 150 -6.95 -14.38 -12.99
CA VAL A 150 -8.07 -14.38 -12.06
C VAL A 150 -7.57 -13.93 -10.68
N ARG A 151 -8.38 -13.15 -9.96
CA ARG A 151 -8.06 -12.59 -8.64
C ARG A 151 -9.26 -12.74 -7.71
N ASP A 152 -9.00 -12.89 -6.41
CA ASP A 152 -10.01 -12.92 -5.34
C ASP A 152 -11.01 -14.10 -5.48
N ARG A 153 -10.53 -15.22 -6.03
CA ARG A 153 -11.31 -16.45 -6.30
C ARG A 153 -10.45 -17.69 -6.05
N ASP A 154 -11.10 -18.84 -5.85
CA ASP A 154 -10.42 -20.10 -5.51
C ASP A 154 -9.40 -20.58 -6.57
N ASP A 155 -9.58 -20.14 -7.82
CA ASP A 155 -8.72 -20.44 -8.97
C ASP A 155 -7.71 -19.32 -9.30
N GLU A 156 -7.48 -18.39 -8.38
CA GLU A 156 -6.52 -17.30 -8.60
C GLU A 156 -5.08 -17.80 -8.77
N GLN A 157 -4.35 -17.14 -9.66
CA GLN A 157 -2.93 -17.41 -9.84
C GLN A 157 -2.12 -16.78 -8.70
N THR A 158 -1.13 -17.52 -8.21
CA THR A 158 -0.09 -17.01 -7.32
C THR A 158 0.71 -15.89 -7.99
N PRO A 159 1.35 -14.99 -7.21
CA PRO A 159 2.24 -13.97 -7.77
C PRO A 159 3.32 -14.54 -8.70
N GLU A 160 3.87 -15.72 -8.38
CA GLU A 160 4.85 -16.42 -9.20
C GLU A 160 4.26 -16.85 -10.55
N GLN A 161 3.07 -17.45 -10.54
CA GLN A 161 2.36 -17.84 -11.76
C GLN A 161 2.02 -16.62 -12.63
N ILE A 162 1.63 -15.51 -12.03
CA ILE A 162 1.36 -14.24 -12.74
C ILE A 162 2.64 -13.70 -13.39
N ARG A 163 3.74 -13.62 -12.62
CA ARG A 163 5.05 -13.22 -13.15
C ARG A 163 5.47 -14.13 -14.30
N ASP A 164 5.34 -15.44 -14.12
CA ASP A 164 5.71 -16.41 -15.12
C ASP A 164 4.86 -16.19 -16.37
N LEU A 165 3.53 -16.06 -16.28
CA LEU A 165 2.66 -15.70 -17.41
C LEU A 165 3.14 -14.46 -18.16
N PHE A 166 3.48 -13.38 -17.45
CA PHE A 166 4.00 -12.17 -18.07
C PHE A 166 5.36 -12.39 -18.74
N GLN A 167 6.24 -13.23 -18.18
CA GLN A 167 7.56 -13.50 -18.76
C GLN A 167 7.50 -14.31 -20.08
N GLN A 168 6.46 -15.11 -20.29
CA GLN A 168 6.25 -15.94 -21.49
C GLN A 168 5.26 -15.32 -22.49
N SER A 169 4.45 -14.35 -22.09
CA SER A 169 3.48 -13.69 -22.99
C SER A 169 4.15 -12.66 -23.91
N GLU A 170 3.75 -12.62 -25.18
CA GLU A 170 4.14 -11.54 -26.12
C GLU A 170 3.40 -10.23 -25.84
N ARG A 171 2.23 -10.34 -25.21
CA ARG A 171 1.34 -9.21 -24.88
C ARG A 171 0.44 -9.54 -23.70
N PHE A 172 0.08 -8.51 -22.96
CA PHE A 172 -0.94 -8.56 -21.91
C PHE A 172 -2.10 -7.63 -22.26
N TYR A 173 -3.33 -8.13 -22.25
CA TYR A 173 -4.54 -7.33 -22.47
C TYR A 173 -5.21 -6.95 -21.15
N CYS A 174 -5.42 -5.65 -20.91
CA CYS A 174 -5.95 -5.16 -19.64
C CYS A 174 -7.21 -4.31 -19.84
N TYR A 175 -8.33 -4.73 -19.25
CA TYR A 175 -9.64 -4.06 -19.40
C TYR A 175 -9.89 -2.94 -18.39
N GLU A 176 -8.95 -2.69 -17.47
CA GLU A 176 -9.17 -1.77 -16.35
C GLU A 176 -7.85 -1.22 -15.79
N ASN A 177 -7.96 -0.17 -14.96
CA ASN A 177 -6.84 0.29 -14.14
C ASN A 177 -6.45 -0.80 -13.13
N SER A 178 -5.29 -1.42 -13.34
CA SER A 178 -4.77 -2.51 -12.52
C SER A 178 -3.25 -2.45 -12.40
N ALA A 179 -2.74 -2.79 -11.21
CA ALA A 179 -1.30 -2.96 -10.97
C ALA A 179 -0.69 -4.05 -11.89
N LEU A 180 -1.50 -5.01 -12.35
CA LEU A 180 -1.07 -6.06 -13.29
C LEU A 180 -0.46 -5.48 -14.58
N ALA A 181 -0.91 -4.32 -15.05
CA ALA A 181 -0.31 -3.67 -16.21
C ALA A 181 1.13 -3.20 -15.93
N ILE A 182 1.38 -2.66 -14.75
CA ILE A 182 2.71 -2.27 -14.30
C ILE A 182 3.60 -3.51 -14.17
N GLU A 183 3.08 -4.55 -13.52
CA GLU A 183 3.78 -5.82 -13.30
C GLU A 183 4.15 -6.52 -14.62
N ALA A 184 3.26 -6.48 -15.61
CA ALA A 184 3.52 -6.96 -16.96
C ALA A 184 4.68 -6.19 -17.62
N MET A 185 4.64 -4.86 -17.61
CA MET A 185 5.71 -4.02 -18.15
C MET A 185 7.05 -4.24 -17.44
N LEU A 186 7.02 -4.39 -16.11
CA LEU A 186 8.21 -4.73 -15.31
C LEU A 186 8.81 -6.09 -15.70
N CYS A 187 7.97 -7.04 -16.14
CA CYS A 187 8.38 -8.33 -16.70
C CYS A 187 8.77 -8.25 -18.19
N GLY A 188 8.78 -7.06 -18.81
CA GLY A 188 9.05 -6.88 -20.23
C GLY A 188 7.92 -7.36 -21.15
N CYS A 189 6.70 -7.50 -20.62
CA CYS A 189 5.50 -7.83 -21.40
C CYS A 189 4.75 -6.53 -21.73
N PRO A 190 4.64 -6.15 -23.02
CA PRO A 190 3.95 -4.94 -23.41
C PRO A 190 2.43 -5.09 -23.22
N VAL A 191 1.79 -3.98 -22.87
CA VAL A 191 0.37 -3.96 -22.48
C VAL A 191 -0.50 -3.36 -23.58
N VAL A 192 -1.61 -4.02 -23.87
CA VAL A 192 -2.69 -3.48 -24.67
C VAL A 192 -3.84 -3.16 -23.72
N PHE A 193 -4.03 -1.89 -23.42
CA PHE A 193 -5.20 -1.45 -22.67
C PHE A 193 -6.43 -1.52 -23.57
N LEU A 194 -7.52 -2.10 -23.09
CA LEU A 194 -8.75 -2.32 -23.83
C LEU A 194 -9.84 -1.37 -23.31
N PRO A 195 -10.01 -0.20 -23.95
CA PRO A 195 -10.91 0.84 -23.46
C PRO A 195 -12.35 0.35 -23.50
N ASN A 196 -13.13 0.75 -22.51
CA ASN A 196 -14.54 0.42 -22.42
C ASN A 196 -15.29 1.52 -21.65
N GLU A 197 -16.60 1.37 -21.48
CA GLU A 197 -17.46 2.37 -20.82
C GLU A 197 -17.04 2.69 -19.37
N HIS A 198 -16.29 1.79 -18.72
CA HIS A 198 -15.77 1.95 -17.35
C HIS A 198 -14.25 2.17 -17.29
N PHE A 199 -13.58 2.20 -18.45
CA PHE A 199 -12.14 2.36 -18.56
C PHE A 199 -11.80 3.30 -19.71
N THR A 200 -11.85 4.59 -19.41
CA THR A 200 -11.67 5.69 -20.36
C THR A 200 -10.30 6.35 -20.23
N GLU A 201 -9.61 6.17 -19.10
CA GLU A 201 -8.31 6.77 -18.81
C GLU A 201 -7.46 5.91 -17.85
N LEU A 202 -6.15 6.20 -17.83
CA LEU A 202 -5.17 5.61 -16.93
C LEU A 202 -4.88 6.54 -15.76
N ILE A 203 -5.09 6.07 -14.53
CA ILE A 203 -4.86 6.85 -13.30
C ILE A 203 -3.41 7.34 -13.21
N GLY A 204 -2.44 6.48 -13.54
CA GLY A 204 -1.00 6.77 -13.44
C GLY A 204 -0.34 7.25 -14.73
N LYS A 205 -1.10 7.76 -15.71
CA LYS A 205 -0.56 8.11 -17.04
C LYS A 205 0.59 9.13 -16.95
N GLY A 206 0.46 10.14 -16.09
CA GLY A 206 1.47 11.20 -15.95
C GLY A 206 2.78 10.66 -15.39
N GLU A 207 2.69 9.73 -14.45
CA GLU A 207 3.83 9.14 -13.74
C GLU A 207 4.47 8.04 -14.57
N HIS A 208 3.69 7.19 -15.23
CA HIS A 208 4.18 6.06 -16.02
C HIS A 208 4.60 6.38 -17.44
N GLY A 209 4.24 7.54 -17.99
CA GLY A 209 4.59 7.89 -19.37
C GLY A 209 3.73 7.11 -20.37
N THR A 210 4.27 6.84 -21.55
CA THR A 210 3.56 6.15 -22.66
C THR A 210 4.33 4.96 -23.22
N GLU A 211 5.46 4.63 -22.61
CA GLU A 211 6.32 3.51 -22.95
C GLU A 211 5.70 2.18 -22.51
N GLY A 212 5.95 1.12 -23.26
CA GLY A 212 5.55 -0.24 -22.87
C GLY A 212 4.06 -0.58 -23.00
N TYR A 213 3.22 0.36 -23.45
CA TYR A 213 1.80 0.07 -23.70
C TYR A 213 1.20 0.78 -24.93
N VAL A 214 0.03 0.30 -25.33
CA VAL A 214 -0.84 0.91 -26.34
C VAL A 214 -2.28 0.97 -25.83
N TRP A 215 -3.03 1.97 -26.30
CA TRP A 215 -4.45 2.17 -25.97
C TRP A 215 -5.32 1.70 -27.13
N GLY A 216 -6.10 0.65 -26.91
CA GLY A 216 -6.86 -0.05 -27.95
C GLY A 216 -6.04 -1.15 -28.64
N ASP A 217 -6.75 -2.13 -29.22
CA ASP A 217 -6.19 -3.28 -29.94
C ASP A 217 -6.10 -3.06 -31.47
N ASN A 218 -6.54 -1.91 -31.96
CA ASN A 218 -6.55 -1.54 -33.38
C ASN A 218 -5.34 -0.71 -33.83
N ASP A 219 -4.36 -0.44 -32.94
CA ASP A 219 -3.15 0.34 -33.23
C ASP A 219 -1.90 -0.57 -33.29
N ALA A 220 -1.67 -1.20 -34.45
CA ALA A 220 -0.54 -2.09 -34.66
C ALA A 220 0.82 -1.39 -34.53
N ALA A 221 0.95 -0.17 -35.06
CA ALA A 221 2.18 0.63 -34.95
C ALA A 221 2.43 1.06 -33.49
N GLY A 222 1.37 1.35 -32.75
CA GLY A 222 1.46 1.62 -31.32
C GLY A 222 1.84 0.42 -30.49
N PHE A 223 1.35 -0.77 -30.85
CA PHE A 223 1.79 -2.00 -30.21
C PHE A 223 3.27 -2.29 -30.51
N GLU A 224 3.74 -2.10 -31.74
CA GLU A 224 5.17 -2.24 -32.08
C GLU A 224 6.03 -1.26 -31.26
N ARG A 225 5.60 0.00 -31.12
CA ARG A 225 6.25 0.97 -30.22
C ARG A 225 6.26 0.47 -28.78
N ALA A 226 5.15 -0.06 -28.27
CA ALA A 226 5.06 -0.61 -26.92
C ALA A 226 6.07 -1.75 -26.72
N GLN A 227 6.17 -2.68 -27.68
CA GLN A 227 7.16 -3.77 -27.66
C GLN A 227 8.59 -3.22 -27.58
N ASN A 228 8.91 -2.23 -28.41
CA ASN A 228 10.25 -1.64 -28.48
C ASN A 228 10.62 -0.78 -27.27
N THR A 229 9.63 -0.29 -26.51
CA THR A 229 9.85 0.65 -25.40
C THR A 229 9.55 0.06 -24.02
N VAL A 230 9.09 -1.19 -23.91
CA VAL A 230 8.76 -1.81 -22.60
C VAL A 230 9.94 -1.84 -21.62
N GLY A 231 11.18 -1.93 -22.13
CA GLY A 231 12.39 -1.78 -21.31
C GLY A 231 12.51 -0.39 -20.66
N LEU A 232 12.16 0.67 -21.41
CA LEU A 232 12.17 2.05 -20.92
C LEU A 232 11.07 2.29 -19.88
N ALA A 233 9.91 1.63 -20.02
CA ALA A 233 8.85 1.68 -19.02
C ALA A 233 9.34 1.17 -17.66
N ARG A 234 10.15 0.11 -17.64
CA ARG A 234 10.80 -0.40 -16.43
C ARG A 234 11.80 0.60 -15.84
N GLU A 235 12.67 1.18 -16.66
CA GLU A 235 13.64 2.19 -16.22
C GLU A 235 12.94 3.39 -15.58
N ARG A 236 11.89 3.89 -16.24
CA ARG A 236 11.05 4.95 -15.72
C ARG A 236 10.41 4.57 -14.39
N TYR A 237 9.80 3.39 -14.28
CA TYR A 237 9.21 2.92 -13.03
C TYR A 237 10.21 2.90 -11.87
N LEU A 238 11.45 2.45 -12.13
CA LEU A 238 12.51 2.45 -11.13
C LEU A 238 12.90 3.86 -10.70
N SER A 239 12.92 4.84 -11.62
CA SER A 239 13.20 6.24 -11.26
C SER A 239 12.13 6.87 -10.38
N LEU A 240 10.89 6.36 -10.40
CA LEU A 240 9.80 6.88 -9.56
C LEU A 240 10.05 6.63 -8.07
N TYR A 241 10.89 5.67 -7.69
CA TYR A 241 11.26 5.48 -6.29
C TYR A 241 12.04 6.68 -5.74
N GLY A 242 13.03 7.18 -6.48
CA GLY A 242 13.79 8.37 -6.07
C GLY A 242 12.90 9.61 -5.98
N LEU A 243 12.03 9.81 -6.97
CA LEU A 243 11.04 10.89 -6.93
C LEU A 243 10.09 10.78 -5.73
N ALA A 244 9.62 9.56 -5.42
CA ALA A 244 8.76 9.33 -4.28
C ALA A 244 9.45 9.65 -2.95
N GLU A 245 10.74 9.33 -2.82
CA GLU A 245 11.54 9.67 -1.64
C GLU A 245 11.66 11.18 -1.44
N ASP A 246 11.95 11.93 -2.50
CA ASP A 246 12.06 13.40 -2.45
C ASP A 246 10.72 14.04 -2.05
N VAL A 247 9.62 13.65 -2.72
CA VAL A 247 8.29 14.19 -2.43
C VAL A 247 7.82 13.77 -1.03
N LEU A 248 8.18 12.57 -0.56
CA LEU A 248 7.88 12.12 0.79
C LEU A 248 8.62 12.95 1.85
N ALA A 249 9.89 13.33 1.59
CA ALA A 249 10.63 14.21 2.49
C ALA A 249 9.97 15.58 2.61
N ASP A 250 9.53 16.16 1.48
CA ASP A 250 8.80 17.43 1.46
C ASP A 250 7.45 17.34 2.17
N PHE A 251 6.70 16.25 1.95
CA PHE A 251 5.46 15.95 2.66
C PHE A 251 5.68 15.96 4.18
N VAL A 252 6.68 15.23 4.65
CA VAL A 252 7.00 15.11 6.06
C VAL A 252 7.36 16.49 6.62
N ALA A 253 8.25 17.24 5.96
CA ALA A 253 8.65 18.56 6.42
C ALA A 253 7.46 19.53 6.55
N GLN A 254 6.59 19.59 5.53
CA GLN A 254 5.42 20.47 5.53
C GLN A 254 4.41 20.09 6.61
N THR A 255 4.08 18.79 6.71
CA THR A 255 3.08 18.33 7.67
C THR A 255 3.55 18.42 9.10
N GLN A 256 4.84 18.26 9.38
CA GLN A 256 5.42 18.47 10.71
C GLN A 256 5.27 19.92 11.18
N VAL A 257 5.54 20.89 10.31
CA VAL A 257 5.34 22.33 10.63
C VAL A 257 3.87 22.63 10.93
N LEU A 258 2.95 22.12 10.11
CA LEU A 258 1.52 22.34 10.29
C LEU A 258 0.98 21.65 11.56
N ALA A 259 1.45 20.45 11.86
CA ALA A 259 1.07 19.72 13.06
C ALA A 259 1.52 20.44 14.33
N GLN A 260 2.74 20.99 14.35
CA GLN A 260 3.24 21.79 15.48
C GLN A 260 2.41 23.06 15.74
N ALA A 261 1.84 23.65 14.67
CA ALA A 261 0.95 24.80 14.77
C ALA A 261 -0.51 24.43 15.12
N THR A 262 -0.85 23.14 15.14
CA THR A 262 -2.21 22.66 15.39
C THR A 262 -2.40 22.32 16.86
N ALA A 263 -3.43 22.90 17.49
CA ALA A 263 -3.77 22.62 18.89
C ALA A 263 -4.28 21.18 19.08
N TYR A 264 -3.87 20.53 20.17
CA TYR A 264 -4.27 19.15 20.52
C TYR A 264 -5.02 19.07 21.85
N ASP A 265 -6.10 19.85 21.97
CA ASP A 265 -6.84 20.00 23.24
C ASP A 265 -7.71 18.78 23.55
N VAL A 266 -8.36 18.20 22.54
CA VAL A 266 -9.28 17.06 22.69
C VAL A 266 -8.56 15.74 22.41
N PRO A 267 -8.66 14.71 23.27
CA PRO A 267 -8.09 13.40 22.98
C PRO A 267 -8.67 12.78 21.71
N MET A 268 -7.78 12.14 20.93
CA MET A 268 -8.20 11.26 19.84
C MET A 268 -9.06 10.10 20.36
N SER A 269 -9.93 9.59 19.50
CA SER A 269 -10.66 8.34 19.73
C SER A 269 -9.68 7.18 19.86
N ASP A 270 -9.88 6.34 20.87
CA ASP A 270 -9.11 5.12 21.09
C ASP A 270 -9.85 3.85 20.61
N ALA A 271 -10.93 4.03 19.85
CA ALA A 271 -11.80 2.94 19.39
C ALA A 271 -11.11 1.97 18.41
N TYR A 272 -10.06 2.42 17.73
CA TYR A 272 -9.37 1.68 16.67
C TYR A 272 -7.96 1.24 17.06
N VAL A 273 -7.57 1.37 18.34
CA VAL A 273 -6.22 1.00 18.79
C VAL A 273 -6.25 -0.06 19.88
N GLU A 274 -5.21 -0.89 19.90
CA GLU A 274 -5.08 -1.92 20.93
C GLU A 274 -4.92 -1.28 22.32
N LYS A 275 -5.77 -1.73 23.24
CA LYS A 275 -5.70 -1.40 24.67
C LYS A 275 -4.98 -2.54 25.38
N ILE A 276 -3.66 -2.38 25.55
CA ILE A 276 -2.87 -3.35 26.31
C ILE A 276 -3.32 -3.30 27.78
N THR A 277 -4.15 -4.26 28.19
CA THR A 277 -4.65 -4.37 29.56
C THR A 277 -3.57 -4.92 30.50
N ARG A 278 -3.74 -4.72 31.80
CA ARG A 278 -2.88 -5.37 32.81
C ARG A 278 -2.91 -6.89 32.66
N PHE A 279 -4.08 -7.45 32.39
CA PHE A 279 -4.25 -8.89 32.21
C PHE A 279 -3.48 -9.43 30.99
N SER A 280 -3.55 -8.74 29.84
CA SER A 280 -2.79 -9.15 28.65
C SER A 280 -1.26 -9.05 28.87
N ARG A 281 -0.79 -8.06 29.64
CA ARG A 281 0.63 -8.00 30.07
C ARG A 281 1.02 -9.19 30.95
N TYR A 282 0.23 -9.50 31.97
CA TYR A 282 0.53 -10.63 32.85
C TYR A 282 0.52 -11.95 32.08
N PHE A 283 -0.47 -12.17 31.22
CA PHE A 283 -0.52 -13.37 30.38
C PHE A 283 0.66 -13.42 29.39
N GLY A 284 1.04 -12.29 28.79
CA GLY A 284 2.21 -12.19 27.94
C GLY A 284 3.51 -12.53 28.67
N VAL A 285 3.68 -12.04 29.92
CA VAL A 285 4.84 -12.37 30.77
C VAL A 285 4.83 -13.85 31.15
N ILE A 286 3.68 -14.41 31.53
CA ILE A 286 3.54 -15.85 31.84
C ILE A 286 3.89 -16.69 30.60
N LYS A 287 3.37 -16.33 29.42
CA LYS A 287 3.67 -16.99 28.16
C LYS A 287 5.16 -16.89 27.80
N MET A 288 5.77 -15.73 27.98
CA MET A 288 7.21 -15.54 27.79
C MET A 288 8.02 -16.42 28.75
N ILE A 289 7.69 -16.44 30.04
CA ILE A 289 8.33 -17.31 31.04
C ILE A 289 8.18 -18.78 30.65
N TYR A 290 6.98 -19.20 30.25
CA TYR A 290 6.73 -20.56 29.78
C TYR A 290 7.58 -20.92 28.57
N LEU A 291 7.62 -20.07 27.54
CA LEU A 291 8.45 -20.28 26.35
C LEU A 291 9.94 -20.32 26.71
N MET A 292 10.40 -19.45 27.61
CA MET A 292 11.78 -19.47 28.09
C MET A 292 12.13 -20.73 28.88
N ILE A 293 11.23 -21.24 29.72
CA ILE A 293 11.40 -22.53 30.41
C ILE A 293 11.46 -23.67 29.41
N ARG A 294 10.57 -23.67 28.40
CA ARG A 294 10.54 -24.67 27.34
C ARG A 294 11.84 -24.67 26.51
N ASP A 295 12.31 -23.49 26.13
CA ASP A 295 13.41 -23.34 25.17
C ASP A 295 14.80 -23.33 25.84
N ARG A 296 14.91 -22.90 27.10
CA ARG A 296 16.20 -22.72 27.81
C ARG A 296 16.28 -23.35 29.20
N GLY A 297 15.22 -24.02 29.66
CA GLY A 297 15.17 -24.71 30.95
C GLY A 297 14.86 -23.78 32.14
N ILE A 298 14.38 -24.41 33.21
CA ILE A 298 13.87 -23.69 34.40
C ILE A 298 14.96 -22.96 35.19
N GLY A 299 16.16 -23.55 35.29
CA GLY A 299 17.29 -22.96 36.03
C GLY A 299 17.79 -21.65 35.42
N TYR A 300 17.92 -21.61 34.08
CA TYR A 300 18.32 -20.39 33.35
C TYR A 300 17.29 -19.27 33.54
N THR A 301 16.00 -19.59 33.35
CA THR A 301 14.91 -18.63 33.50
C THR A 301 14.82 -18.08 34.93
N ALA A 302 14.93 -18.95 35.94
CA ALA A 302 14.95 -18.54 37.35
C ALA A 302 16.14 -17.61 37.66
N GLY A 303 17.33 -17.93 37.17
CA GLY A 303 18.53 -17.09 37.32
C GLY A 303 18.35 -15.70 36.70
N LEU A 304 17.77 -15.61 35.51
CA LEU A 304 17.51 -14.33 34.84
C LEU A 304 16.47 -13.49 35.58
N ILE A 305 15.39 -14.10 36.09
CA ILE A 305 14.37 -13.42 36.88
C ILE A 305 15.00 -12.88 38.17
N LEU A 306 15.77 -13.69 38.89
CA LEU A 306 16.51 -13.29 40.10
C LEU A 306 17.47 -12.12 39.83
N ALA A 307 18.19 -12.14 38.71
CA ALA A 307 19.07 -11.04 38.31
C ALA A 307 18.26 -9.75 38.05
N ARG A 308 17.12 -9.84 37.36
CA ARG A 308 16.24 -8.69 37.12
C ARG A 308 15.65 -8.12 38.42
N VAL A 309 15.23 -8.97 39.35
CA VAL A 309 14.76 -8.58 40.70
C VAL A 309 15.85 -7.85 41.47
N LYS A 310 17.08 -8.39 41.50
CA LYS A 310 18.22 -7.76 42.17
C LYS A 310 18.59 -6.39 41.59
N THR A 311 18.40 -6.20 40.29
CA THR A 311 18.66 -4.91 39.62
C THR A 311 17.50 -3.91 39.68
N GLY A 312 16.40 -4.22 40.39
CA GLY A 312 15.24 -3.32 40.51
C GLY A 312 14.40 -3.18 39.22
N ARG A 313 14.66 -4.00 38.19
CA ARG A 313 14.00 -3.95 36.88
C ARG A 313 12.71 -4.79 36.82
N THR A 314 11.97 -4.87 37.92
CA THR A 314 10.77 -5.71 38.07
C THR A 314 9.46 -4.92 38.03
N ARG A 315 9.52 -3.60 37.87
CA ARG A 315 8.30 -2.78 37.78
C ARG A 315 7.55 -3.12 36.48
N LEU A 316 6.45 -3.84 36.62
CA LEU A 316 5.42 -4.04 35.58
C LEU A 316 4.46 -2.83 35.47
N SER A 317 4.65 -1.85 36.35
CA SER A 317 3.90 -0.60 36.42
C SER A 317 4.88 0.58 36.56
N ASP A 318 4.86 1.46 35.58
CA ASP A 318 5.06 2.88 35.85
C ASP A 318 3.66 3.45 36.12
N ALA A 319 3.55 4.28 37.16
CA ALA A 319 2.40 5.14 37.37
C ALA A 319 2.28 6.14 36.20
#